data_AF-A0A0W1FR53-F1
#
_entry.id   AF-A0A0W1FR53-F1
#
_cell.length_a   1.000
_cell.length_b   1.000
_cell.length_c   1.000
_cell.angle_alpha   90.00
_cell.angle_beta   90.00
_cell.angle_gamma   90.00
#
_symmetry.space_group_name_H-M   'P 1'
#
loop_
_entity.id
_entity.type
_entity.pdbx_description
1 polymer ?
#
loop_
_entity_poly.entity_id
_entity_poly.type
_entity_poly.pdbx_seq_one_letter_code
_entity_poly.pdbx_strand_id
1 'polypeptide(L)'
;MNAPQQFPFARQSAGPAPLRRPGSIRRTSSIDSDWPDGFGQPWIMSGRVRDLLTPFEGMPVALASGEFRIRTSPIREIMEIDVAPHHARAQEMVGVRAGGASRQALAATLGDLRGSPLFQLLDDFAGASLVAGWIWSRWTPDWHDRMRASRTQSTAGNKGRMVNICTGFTEGGSSLGEDGSVDHSDQSATIVGPLVNPDDPIGWHELPVQEGRPMARRSRRIDLWRAEGVLKVDAGFQDSGPNPEGSRTAIHEYRVYAEIDEANGTLLALQALPLILPFRECPGASMKAARMVGQDVGTFRQAVLDTLVGTIGCTHLNDVLRALADVPALAAMLPENKV
;
A
#
# COMPACT_ATOMS: atom_id res chain seq x y z
N MET A 1 29.56 15.73 -0.40
CA MET A 1 28.20 15.76 0.18
C MET A 1 28.19 14.80 1.35
N ASN A 2 27.57 15.16 2.48
CA ASN A 2 27.47 14.24 3.62
C ASN A 2 26.45 13.15 3.29
N ALA A 3 26.75 11.91 3.63
CA ALA A 3 25.82 10.79 3.47
C ALA A 3 24.49 11.08 4.21
N PRO A 4 23.34 10.65 3.67
CA PRO A 4 22.07 10.84 4.33
C PRO A 4 22.02 10.09 5.67
N GLN A 5 21.14 10.55 6.57
CA GLN A 5 20.94 9.91 7.87
C GLN A 5 20.48 8.46 7.70
N GLN A 6 21.16 7.55 8.38
CA GLN A 6 20.84 6.13 8.43
C GLN A 6 20.25 5.72 9.78
N PHE A 7 19.42 4.70 9.76
CA PHE A 7 18.77 4.10 10.92
C PHE A 7 19.08 2.60 10.96
N PRO A 8 18.94 1.94 12.13
CA PRO A 8 18.90 0.48 12.18
C PRO A 8 17.83 -0.09 11.23
N PHE A 9 18.09 -1.27 10.67
CA PHE A 9 17.09 -1.91 9.82
C PHE A 9 15.80 -2.20 10.59
N ALA A 10 14.69 -1.70 10.04
CA ALA A 10 13.36 -2.08 10.47
C ALA A 10 13.08 -3.52 9.96
N ARG A 11 12.96 -4.46 10.91
CA ARG A 11 12.78 -5.91 10.66
C ARG A 11 11.81 -6.57 11.64
N GLN A 12 10.93 -5.80 12.27
CA GLN A 12 9.98 -6.32 13.25
C GLN A 12 8.57 -6.20 12.69
N SER A 13 7.91 -7.32 12.46
CA SER A 13 6.51 -7.32 12.03
C SER A 13 5.57 -6.99 13.19
N ALA A 14 4.46 -6.31 12.91
CA ALA A 14 3.37 -6.16 13.87
C ALA A 14 2.53 -7.43 14.03
N GLY A 15 2.80 -8.48 13.23
CA GLY A 15 2.02 -9.71 13.25
C GLY A 15 0.65 -9.58 12.59
N PRO A 16 -0.31 -10.46 12.94
CA PRO A 16 -1.64 -10.46 12.33
C PRO A 16 -2.41 -9.17 12.66
N ALA A 17 -3.55 -8.97 11.99
CA ALA A 17 -4.43 -7.85 12.35
C ALA A 17 -4.89 -7.93 13.82
N PRO A 18 -5.03 -6.81 14.55
CA PRO A 18 -5.59 -6.83 15.88
C PRO A 18 -7.08 -7.21 15.78
N LEU A 19 -7.66 -7.60 16.90
CA LEU A 19 -9.10 -7.82 17.01
C LEU A 19 -9.87 -6.54 16.68
N ARG A 20 -11.02 -6.68 16.02
CA ARG A 20 -11.93 -5.56 15.76
C ARG A 20 -12.55 -5.07 17.06
N ARG A 21 -12.74 -3.76 17.17
CA ARG A 21 -13.41 -3.14 18.31
C ARG A 21 -14.93 -3.14 18.09
N PRO A 22 -15.76 -3.35 19.12
CA PRO A 22 -17.18 -3.01 19.04
C PRO A 22 -17.35 -1.52 18.71
N GLY A 23 -18.31 -1.19 17.85
CA GLY A 23 -18.55 0.17 17.40
C GLY A 23 -17.50 0.70 16.41
N SER A 24 -16.82 -0.17 15.67
CA SER A 24 -15.76 0.20 14.71
C SER A 24 -16.08 -0.22 13.28
N ILE A 25 -15.44 0.43 12.32
CA ILE A 25 -15.41 -0.02 10.93
C ILE A 25 -13.98 -0.38 10.53
N ARG A 26 -13.85 -1.48 9.78
CA ARG A 26 -12.58 -1.96 9.23
C ARG A 26 -12.67 -1.99 7.70
N ARG A 27 -11.86 -1.18 7.02
CA ARG A 27 -11.58 -1.35 5.58
C ARG A 27 -10.36 -2.24 5.42
N THR A 28 -10.48 -3.34 4.70
CA THR A 28 -9.33 -4.17 4.28
C THR A 28 -9.21 -4.15 2.78
N SER A 29 -8.00 -4.00 2.24
CA SER A 29 -7.73 -4.19 0.82
C SER A 29 -6.52 -5.08 0.58
N SER A 30 -6.57 -5.88 -0.49
CA SER A 30 -5.45 -6.66 -0.97
C SER A 30 -5.32 -6.55 -2.48
N ILE A 31 -4.09 -6.56 -2.98
CA ILE A 31 -3.79 -6.70 -4.40
C ILE A 31 -2.79 -7.84 -4.54
N ASP A 32 -3.25 -8.94 -5.13
CA ASP A 32 -2.47 -10.14 -5.40
C ASP A 32 -1.92 -10.09 -6.83
N SER A 33 -0.60 -10.21 -6.98
CA SER A 33 0.09 -10.30 -8.26
C SER A 33 0.57 -11.72 -8.51
N ASP A 34 0.24 -12.28 -9.68
CA ASP A 34 0.61 -13.63 -10.12
C ASP A 34 1.14 -13.58 -11.56
N TRP A 35 2.18 -14.38 -11.84
CA TRP A 35 2.85 -14.48 -13.14
C TRP A 35 2.70 -15.89 -13.73
N PRO A 36 1.54 -16.24 -14.32
CA PRO A 36 1.32 -17.57 -14.87
C PRO A 36 2.34 -17.98 -15.93
N ASP A 37 2.76 -17.00 -16.74
CA ASP A 37 3.66 -17.19 -17.87
C ASP A 37 5.15 -16.98 -17.48
N GLY A 38 5.42 -16.70 -16.20
CA GLY A 38 6.77 -16.56 -15.65
C GLY A 38 7.37 -15.16 -15.71
N PHE A 39 8.66 -15.07 -15.40
CA PHE A 39 9.38 -13.81 -15.22
C PHE A 39 9.42 -13.00 -16.52
N GLY A 40 9.21 -11.68 -16.40
CA GLY A 40 9.25 -10.75 -17.52
C GLY A 40 8.05 -10.82 -18.48
N GLN A 41 7.07 -11.69 -18.20
CA GLN A 41 5.81 -11.74 -18.93
C GLN A 41 4.76 -10.81 -18.31
N PRO A 42 3.68 -10.48 -19.04
CA PRO A 42 2.51 -9.87 -18.43
C PRO A 42 2.01 -10.68 -17.23
N TRP A 43 1.48 -9.99 -16.23
CA TRP A 43 1.02 -10.61 -15.00
C TRP A 43 -0.40 -10.17 -14.66
N ILE A 44 -1.03 -10.91 -13.76
CA ILE A 44 -2.40 -10.66 -13.33
C ILE A 44 -2.34 -10.01 -11.95
N MET A 45 -3.04 -8.90 -11.80
CA MET A 45 -3.29 -8.26 -10.52
C MET A 45 -4.77 -8.42 -10.17
N SER A 46 -5.07 -9.07 -9.05
CA SER A 46 -6.43 -9.23 -8.54
C SER A 46 -6.58 -8.42 -7.26
N GLY A 47 -7.40 -7.38 -7.29
CA GLY A 47 -7.69 -6.50 -6.17
C GLY A 47 -8.99 -6.88 -5.47
N ARG A 48 -9.01 -6.87 -4.13
CA ARG A 48 -10.23 -7.03 -3.31
C ARG A 48 -10.24 -6.05 -2.17
N VAL A 49 -11.40 -5.49 -1.88
CA VAL A 49 -11.60 -4.57 -0.75
C VAL A 49 -12.96 -4.80 -0.11
N ARG A 50 -13.03 -4.62 1.20
CA ARG A 50 -14.26 -4.72 1.98
C ARG A 50 -14.25 -3.77 3.16
N ASP A 51 -15.37 -3.09 3.34
CA ASP A 51 -15.72 -2.35 4.55
C ASP A 51 -16.60 -3.22 5.43
N LEU A 52 -16.12 -3.50 6.64
CA LEU A 52 -16.80 -4.34 7.62
C LEU A 52 -17.11 -3.52 8.87
N LEU A 53 -18.39 -3.29 9.13
CA LEU A 53 -18.87 -2.72 10.39
C LEU A 53 -18.91 -3.80 11.47
N THR A 54 -18.35 -3.47 12.63
CA THR A 54 -18.49 -4.25 13.86
C THR A 54 -19.37 -3.45 14.82
N PRO A 55 -20.67 -3.77 14.94
CA PRO A 55 -21.57 -3.01 15.80
C PRO A 55 -21.17 -3.16 17.27
N PHE A 56 -21.76 -2.35 18.16
CA PHE A 56 -21.58 -2.54 19.61
C PHE A 56 -22.16 -3.87 20.08
N GLU A 57 -23.26 -4.29 19.47
CA GLU A 57 -24.00 -5.52 19.75
C GLU A 57 -24.40 -6.19 18.43
N GLY A 58 -24.40 -7.53 18.41
CA GLY A 58 -24.79 -8.31 17.24
C GLY A 58 -23.63 -8.67 16.31
N MET A 59 -23.98 -9.20 15.14
CA MET A 59 -23.02 -9.72 14.19
C MET A 59 -22.42 -8.63 13.31
N PRO A 60 -21.14 -8.76 12.90
CA PRO A 60 -20.53 -7.86 11.92
C PRO A 60 -21.26 -7.83 10.58
N VAL A 61 -21.27 -6.67 9.93
CA VAL A 61 -22.00 -6.42 8.68
C VAL A 61 -21.04 -5.88 7.62
N ALA A 62 -20.95 -6.55 6.48
CA ALA A 62 -20.24 -6.01 5.31
C ALA A 62 -21.07 -4.89 4.70
N LEU A 63 -20.54 -3.67 4.66
CA LEU A 63 -21.25 -2.48 4.17
C LEU A 63 -20.97 -2.21 2.70
N ALA A 64 -19.74 -2.46 2.26
CA ALA A 64 -19.33 -2.24 0.88
C ALA A 64 -18.18 -3.18 0.51
N SER A 65 -18.07 -3.49 -0.77
CA SER A 65 -16.96 -4.24 -1.33
C SER A 65 -16.61 -3.72 -2.73
N GLY A 66 -15.44 -4.09 -3.21
CA GLY A 66 -15.00 -3.82 -4.57
C GLY A 66 -13.92 -4.80 -4.98
N GLU A 67 -13.82 -5.03 -6.27
CA GLU A 67 -12.83 -5.92 -6.86
C GLU A 67 -12.32 -5.35 -8.17
N PHE A 68 -11.09 -5.70 -8.53
CA PHE A 68 -10.63 -5.57 -9.90
C PHE A 68 -9.83 -6.80 -10.32
N ARG A 69 -9.75 -7.01 -11.63
CA ARG A 69 -8.76 -7.86 -12.27
C ARG A 69 -8.09 -7.04 -13.37
N ILE A 70 -6.76 -6.90 -13.30
CA ILE A 70 -5.98 -6.18 -14.30
C ILE A 70 -4.91 -7.12 -14.86
N ARG A 71 -4.89 -7.33 -16.18
CA ARG A 71 -3.71 -7.89 -16.86
C ARG A 71 -2.74 -6.74 -17.11
N THR A 72 -1.54 -6.85 -16.58
CA THR A 72 -0.54 -5.78 -16.57
C THR A 72 0.67 -6.18 -17.41
N SER A 73 1.15 -5.29 -18.27
CA SER A 73 2.36 -5.51 -19.06
C SER A 73 3.64 -5.41 -18.21
N PRO A 74 4.80 -5.91 -18.70
CA PRO A 74 6.10 -5.76 -18.03
C PRO A 74 6.48 -4.31 -17.66
N ILE A 75 5.96 -3.33 -18.40
CA ILE A 75 6.19 -1.90 -18.16
C ILE A 75 5.10 -1.24 -17.30
N ARG A 76 4.26 -2.05 -16.65
CA ARG A 76 3.14 -1.66 -15.76
C ARG A 76 1.99 -0.94 -16.46
N GLU A 77 1.72 -1.30 -17.71
CA GLU A 77 0.58 -0.79 -18.48
C GLU A 77 -0.62 -1.72 -18.37
N ILE A 78 -1.82 -1.17 -18.23
CA ILE A 78 -3.06 -1.94 -18.22
C ILE A 78 -3.32 -2.50 -19.62
N MET A 79 -3.31 -3.81 -19.77
CA MET A 79 -3.65 -4.50 -21.00
C MET A 79 -5.13 -4.89 -21.04
N GLU A 80 -5.66 -5.31 -19.89
CA GLU A 80 -7.07 -5.68 -19.68
C GLU A 80 -7.46 -5.22 -18.29
N ILE A 81 -8.72 -4.82 -18.10
CA ILE A 81 -9.27 -4.42 -16.81
C ILE A 81 -10.73 -4.85 -16.67
N ASP A 82 -11.05 -5.48 -15.56
CA ASP A 82 -12.41 -5.73 -15.10
C ASP A 82 -12.56 -5.18 -13.69
N VAL A 83 -13.72 -4.60 -13.37
CA VAL A 83 -14.02 -4.05 -12.05
C VAL A 83 -15.41 -4.48 -11.59
N ALA A 84 -15.55 -4.71 -10.29
CA ALA A 84 -16.82 -4.94 -9.63
C ALA A 84 -16.94 -3.96 -8.44
N PRO A 85 -18.03 -3.18 -8.31
CA PRO A 85 -19.15 -3.06 -9.25
C PRO A 85 -18.71 -2.58 -10.63
N HIS A 86 -19.45 -2.97 -11.68
CA HIS A 86 -19.11 -2.57 -13.05
C HIS A 86 -19.15 -1.04 -13.19
N HIS A 87 -18.14 -0.49 -13.85
CA HIS A 87 -18.11 0.91 -14.25
C HIS A 87 -18.09 0.99 -15.79
N ALA A 88 -19.04 1.72 -16.38
CA ALA A 88 -19.24 1.77 -17.83
C ALA A 88 -17.99 2.19 -18.62
N ARG A 89 -17.15 3.05 -18.01
CA ARG A 89 -15.92 3.58 -18.61
C ARG A 89 -14.64 2.83 -18.19
N ALA A 90 -14.74 1.71 -17.47
CA ALA A 90 -13.56 1.00 -16.96
C ALA A 90 -12.58 0.60 -18.08
N GLN A 91 -13.10 0.20 -19.24
CA GLN A 91 -12.29 -0.21 -20.39
C GLN A 91 -11.45 0.93 -20.99
N GLU A 92 -11.82 2.19 -20.76
CA GLU A 92 -11.01 3.34 -21.20
C GLU A 92 -9.68 3.47 -20.41
N MET A 93 -9.50 2.69 -19.34
CA MET A 93 -8.23 2.60 -18.61
C MET A 93 -7.20 1.70 -19.30
N VAL A 94 -7.58 0.94 -20.33
CA VAL A 94 -6.61 0.14 -21.12
C VAL A 94 -5.59 1.08 -21.78
N GLY A 95 -4.30 0.72 -21.70
CA GLY A 95 -3.17 1.55 -22.13
C GLY A 95 -2.69 2.55 -21.06
N VAL A 96 -3.40 2.72 -19.94
CA VAL A 96 -2.92 3.55 -18.83
C VAL A 96 -1.78 2.84 -18.11
N ARG A 97 -0.68 3.57 -17.86
CA ARG A 97 0.48 3.06 -17.12
C ARG A 97 0.43 3.45 -15.65
N ALA A 98 0.75 2.49 -14.79
CA ALA A 98 0.95 2.70 -13.36
C ALA A 98 1.94 3.84 -13.08
N GLY A 99 1.57 4.76 -12.19
CA GLY A 99 2.41 5.86 -11.73
C GLY A 99 1.60 7.12 -11.45
N GLY A 100 2.22 8.30 -11.56
CA GLY A 100 1.50 9.57 -11.41
C GLY A 100 0.37 9.72 -12.44
N ALA A 101 0.61 9.28 -13.68
CA ALA A 101 -0.36 9.37 -14.77
C ALA A 101 -1.61 8.51 -14.54
N SER A 102 -1.50 7.33 -13.91
CA SER A 102 -2.67 6.48 -13.66
C SER A 102 -3.67 7.13 -12.71
N ARG A 103 -3.21 7.90 -11.73
CA ARG A 103 -4.10 8.58 -10.77
C ARG A 103 -4.91 9.70 -11.42
N GLN A 104 -4.28 10.45 -12.32
CA GLN A 104 -4.96 11.47 -13.12
C GLN A 104 -5.96 10.84 -14.09
N ALA A 105 -5.56 9.75 -14.76
CA ALA A 105 -6.44 9.00 -15.65
C ALA A 105 -7.65 8.42 -14.91
N LEU A 106 -7.47 7.87 -13.71
CA LEU A 106 -8.57 7.36 -12.88
C LEU A 106 -9.62 8.44 -12.63
N ALA A 107 -9.22 9.62 -12.18
CA ALA A 107 -10.13 10.73 -11.93
C ALA A 107 -10.82 11.22 -13.21
N ALA A 108 -10.10 11.32 -14.33
CA ALA A 108 -10.65 11.78 -15.61
C ALA A 108 -11.63 10.77 -16.24
N THR A 109 -11.38 9.48 -16.07
CA THR A 109 -12.12 8.41 -16.72
C THR A 109 -13.29 7.90 -15.88
N LEU A 110 -13.06 7.65 -14.59
CA LEU A 110 -14.05 7.06 -13.71
C LEU A 110 -14.85 8.09 -12.90
N GLY A 111 -14.49 9.38 -13.03
CA GLY A 111 -15.10 10.46 -12.29
C GLY A 111 -14.70 10.47 -10.82
N ASP A 112 -15.52 11.14 -10.00
CA ASP A 112 -15.28 11.23 -8.57
C ASP A 112 -15.79 10.00 -7.84
N LEU A 113 -14.88 9.04 -7.59
CA LEU A 113 -15.14 7.85 -6.80
C LEU A 113 -14.57 7.95 -5.37
N ARG A 114 -14.21 9.16 -4.90
CA ARG A 114 -13.61 9.36 -3.57
C ARG A 114 -14.49 8.76 -2.47
N GLY A 115 -13.86 8.16 -1.47
CA GLY A 115 -14.55 7.46 -0.37
C GLY A 115 -14.95 6.02 -0.71
N SER A 116 -15.13 5.67 -1.99
CA SER A 116 -15.53 4.32 -2.37
C SER A 116 -14.39 3.31 -2.17
N PRO A 117 -14.70 2.05 -1.78
CA PRO A 117 -13.69 1.00 -1.67
C PRO A 117 -12.94 0.75 -2.98
N LEU A 118 -13.65 0.68 -4.11
CA LEU A 118 -13.07 0.40 -5.43
C LEU A 118 -12.03 1.47 -5.83
N PHE A 119 -12.28 2.73 -5.51
CA PHE A 119 -11.32 3.79 -5.80
C PHE A 119 -10.00 3.62 -5.04
N GLN A 120 -10.05 3.23 -3.76
CA GLN A 120 -8.83 2.94 -2.99
C GLN A 120 -8.01 1.80 -3.64
N LEU A 121 -8.67 0.75 -4.12
CA LEU A 121 -7.98 -0.34 -4.84
C LEU A 121 -7.30 0.15 -6.12
N LEU A 122 -8.02 0.93 -6.93
CA LEU A 122 -7.50 1.43 -8.19
C LEU A 122 -6.36 2.45 -7.98
N ASP A 123 -6.43 3.29 -6.93
CA ASP A 123 -5.33 4.18 -6.56
C ASP A 123 -4.08 3.41 -6.11
N ASP A 124 -4.27 2.25 -5.47
CA ASP A 124 -3.19 1.39 -4.97
C ASP A 124 -2.51 0.53 -6.06
N PHE A 125 -3.15 0.33 -7.22
CA PHE A 125 -2.58 -0.40 -8.36
C PHE A 125 -1.17 0.10 -8.72
N ALA A 126 -0.98 1.41 -8.73
CA ALA A 126 0.28 2.03 -9.13
C ALA A 126 1.45 1.63 -8.24
N GLY A 127 1.24 1.64 -6.93
CA GLY A 127 2.27 1.25 -5.98
C GLY A 127 2.41 -0.27 -5.87
N ALA A 128 1.30 -1.04 -5.97
CA ALA A 128 1.35 -2.50 -5.90
C ALA A 128 2.19 -3.07 -7.05
N SER A 129 1.95 -2.59 -8.28
CA SER A 129 2.69 -3.01 -9.48
C SER A 129 4.17 -2.63 -9.45
N LEU A 130 4.56 -1.56 -8.75
CA LEU A 130 5.96 -1.14 -8.61
C LEU A 130 6.77 -2.15 -7.79
N VAL A 131 6.20 -2.67 -6.70
CA VAL A 131 6.91 -3.52 -5.72
C VAL A 131 6.75 -5.00 -6.04
N ALA A 132 5.66 -5.40 -6.71
CA ALA A 132 5.29 -6.79 -6.91
C ALA A 132 6.45 -7.65 -7.46
N GLY A 133 7.20 -7.14 -8.44
CA GLY A 133 8.33 -7.85 -9.05
C GLY A 133 9.46 -8.22 -8.08
N TRP A 134 9.59 -7.53 -6.93
CA TRP A 134 10.56 -7.88 -5.89
C TRP A 134 10.48 -9.33 -5.44
N ILE A 135 9.29 -9.95 -5.49
CA ILE A 135 9.12 -11.33 -5.02
C ILE A 135 10.09 -12.30 -5.70
N TRP A 136 10.38 -12.09 -6.99
CA TRP A 136 11.28 -12.95 -7.75
C TRP A 136 12.70 -13.00 -7.18
N SER A 137 13.14 -11.97 -6.44
CA SER A 137 14.41 -11.98 -5.68
C SER A 137 14.43 -13.02 -4.54
N ARG A 138 13.28 -13.60 -4.18
CA ARG A 138 13.17 -14.75 -3.25
C ARG A 138 13.20 -16.09 -3.97
N TRP A 139 12.86 -16.12 -5.25
CA TRP A 139 12.69 -17.35 -6.02
C TRP A 139 13.80 -17.61 -7.05
N THR A 140 14.64 -16.61 -7.32
CA THR A 140 15.69 -16.70 -8.33
C THR A 140 17.00 -16.17 -7.77
N PRO A 141 18.03 -17.02 -7.59
CA PRO A 141 19.36 -16.59 -7.13
C PRO A 141 19.96 -15.49 -8.03
N ASP A 142 19.85 -15.67 -9.35
CA ASP A 142 20.40 -14.74 -10.35
C ASP A 142 19.39 -13.65 -10.77
N TRP A 143 18.47 -13.28 -9.89
CA TRP A 143 17.43 -12.28 -10.16
C TRP A 143 18.01 -10.99 -10.76
N HIS A 144 19.13 -10.50 -10.24
CA HIS A 144 19.79 -9.30 -10.74
C HIS A 144 20.27 -9.45 -12.18
N ASP A 145 20.87 -10.59 -12.52
CA ASP A 145 21.30 -10.88 -13.89
C ASP A 145 20.12 -11.01 -14.83
N ARG A 146 19.03 -11.64 -14.40
CA ARG A 146 17.80 -11.73 -15.20
C ARG A 146 17.15 -10.36 -15.42
N MET A 147 17.12 -9.50 -14.41
CA MET A 147 16.64 -8.13 -14.54
C MET A 147 17.48 -7.35 -15.55
N ARG A 148 18.80 -7.40 -15.44
CA ARG A 148 19.74 -6.77 -16.40
C ARG A 148 19.59 -7.32 -17.81
N ALA A 149 19.44 -8.65 -17.95
CA ALA A 149 19.34 -9.33 -19.24
C ALA A 149 17.99 -9.17 -19.93
N SER A 150 16.91 -8.88 -19.19
CA SER A 150 15.54 -8.77 -19.71
C SER A 150 15.35 -7.66 -20.76
N ARG A 151 16.37 -6.81 -21.01
CA ARG A 151 16.35 -5.62 -21.90
C ARG A 151 15.17 -4.67 -21.68
N THR A 152 14.35 -4.92 -20.67
CA THR A 152 13.19 -4.14 -20.30
C THR A 152 13.71 -3.03 -19.41
N GLN A 153 13.90 -1.83 -19.96
CA GLN A 153 14.31 -0.69 -19.15
C GLN A 153 13.25 -0.45 -18.07
N SER A 154 13.68 -0.40 -16.81
CA SER A 154 12.80 0.02 -15.72
C SER A 154 12.24 1.41 -16.06
N THR A 155 10.91 1.50 -16.08
CA THR A 155 10.21 2.78 -16.25
C THR A 155 9.91 3.45 -14.92
N ALA A 156 10.34 2.86 -13.80
CA ALA A 156 10.20 3.49 -12.49
C ALA A 156 11.07 4.74 -12.41
N GLY A 157 10.57 5.78 -11.73
CA GLY A 157 11.29 7.04 -11.63
C GLY A 157 11.53 7.74 -12.95
N ASN A 158 12.72 8.32 -13.13
CA ASN A 158 13.13 8.96 -14.38
C ASN A 158 13.84 7.94 -15.28
N LYS A 159 13.07 7.05 -15.92
CA LYS A 159 13.59 5.97 -16.80
C LYS A 159 14.58 5.04 -16.09
N GLY A 160 14.24 4.63 -14.86
CA GLY A 160 15.04 3.71 -14.05
C GLY A 160 15.98 4.41 -13.06
N ARG A 161 16.20 5.72 -13.20
CA ARG A 161 16.91 6.52 -12.20
C ARG A 161 15.98 6.84 -11.04
N MET A 162 16.34 6.37 -9.85
CA MET A 162 15.49 6.46 -8.65
C MET A 162 15.88 7.59 -7.69
N VAL A 163 16.97 8.29 -7.98
CA VAL A 163 17.54 9.36 -7.15
C VAL A 163 16.49 10.42 -6.79
N ASN A 164 16.42 10.73 -5.49
CA ASN A 164 15.56 11.74 -4.85
C ASN A 164 14.05 11.52 -5.00
N ILE A 165 13.60 10.34 -5.44
CA ILE A 165 12.16 10.02 -5.52
C ILE A 165 11.54 9.86 -4.14
N CYS A 166 12.30 9.34 -3.18
CA CYS A 166 11.83 9.14 -1.81
C CYS A 166 13.01 9.21 -0.83
N THR A 167 12.73 9.26 0.47
CA THR A 167 13.76 9.26 1.53
C THR A 167 14.73 8.09 1.35
N GLY A 168 14.21 6.90 1.00
CA GLY A 168 15.00 5.70 0.76
C GLY A 168 15.95 5.80 -0.44
N PHE A 169 15.70 6.69 -1.39
CA PHE A 169 16.54 6.93 -2.58
C PHE A 169 17.15 8.33 -2.57
N THR A 170 17.44 8.87 -1.39
CA THR A 170 18.16 10.15 -1.29
C THR A 170 19.53 10.01 -1.95
N GLU A 171 19.96 11.04 -2.69
CA GLU A 171 21.30 11.09 -3.28
C GLU A 171 22.39 10.76 -2.24
N GLY A 172 23.31 9.86 -2.61
CA GLY A 172 24.35 9.34 -1.71
C GLY A 172 23.87 8.31 -0.68
N GLY A 173 22.61 7.88 -0.74
CA GLY A 173 22.07 6.82 0.13
C GLY A 173 22.57 5.43 -0.23
N SER A 174 22.46 4.49 0.72
CA SER A 174 22.98 3.11 0.56
C SER A 174 22.21 2.28 -0.47
N SER A 175 21.10 2.79 -0.98
CA SER A 175 20.18 2.11 -1.90
C SER A 175 20.48 2.38 -3.37
N LEU A 176 21.50 3.17 -3.69
CA LEU A 176 21.80 3.65 -5.04
C LEU A 176 23.24 3.32 -5.44
N GLY A 177 23.40 2.84 -6.68
CA GLY A 177 24.70 2.79 -7.34
C GLY A 177 25.15 4.16 -7.84
N GLU A 178 26.39 4.26 -8.33
CA GLU A 178 26.97 5.51 -8.86
C GLU A 178 26.16 6.13 -10.01
N ASP A 179 25.50 5.29 -10.82
CA ASP A 179 24.66 5.71 -11.94
C ASP A 179 23.24 6.14 -11.52
N GLY A 180 22.91 6.04 -10.23
CA GLY A 180 21.59 6.35 -9.67
C GLY A 180 20.53 5.26 -9.88
N SER A 181 20.94 4.07 -10.33
CA SER A 181 20.12 2.86 -10.30
C SER A 181 20.01 2.30 -8.88
N VAL A 182 18.98 1.48 -8.62
CA VAL A 182 18.79 0.87 -7.30
C VAL A 182 19.81 -0.22 -7.07
N ASP A 183 20.55 -0.14 -5.96
CA ASP A 183 21.32 -1.24 -5.44
C ASP A 183 20.40 -2.16 -4.61
N HIS A 184 20.30 -3.41 -5.05
CA HIS A 184 19.46 -4.43 -4.43
C HIS A 184 20.25 -5.38 -3.50
N SER A 185 21.58 -5.21 -3.39
CA SER A 185 22.46 -6.13 -2.67
C SER A 185 22.28 -6.09 -1.14
N ASP A 186 21.99 -4.93 -0.56
CA ASP A 186 21.83 -4.74 0.90
C ASP A 186 20.36 -4.47 1.32
N GLN A 187 19.40 -5.04 0.60
CA GLN A 187 17.98 -4.90 0.95
C GLN A 187 17.60 -5.77 2.14
N SER A 188 17.01 -5.14 3.15
CA SER A 188 16.43 -5.81 4.30
C SER A 188 15.03 -6.35 4.00
N ALA A 189 14.78 -7.59 4.40
CA ALA A 189 13.46 -8.23 4.35
C ALA A 189 13.29 -9.13 5.59
N THR A 190 12.07 -9.58 5.87
CA THR A 190 11.80 -10.37 7.09
C THR A 190 10.73 -11.42 6.86
N ILE A 191 10.93 -12.61 7.43
CA ILE A 191 9.91 -13.67 7.47
C ILE A 191 8.76 -13.20 8.38
N VAL A 192 7.53 -13.29 7.88
CA VAL A 192 6.33 -12.84 8.59
C VAL A 192 5.30 -13.94 8.73
N GLY A 193 4.52 -13.87 9.81
CA GLY A 193 3.37 -14.75 10.05
C GLY A 193 2.16 -14.40 9.18
N PRO A 194 0.97 -14.97 9.47
CA PRO A 194 -0.26 -14.66 8.74
C PRO A 194 -0.74 -13.22 8.98
N LEU A 195 -1.46 -12.65 8.00
CA LEU A 195 -2.15 -11.36 8.15
C LEU A 195 -3.47 -11.51 8.92
N VAL A 196 -4.14 -12.64 8.72
CA VAL A 196 -5.41 -12.98 9.36
C VAL A 196 -5.12 -13.38 10.80
N ASN A 197 -5.88 -12.81 11.72
CA ASN A 197 -5.84 -13.22 13.11
C ASN A 197 -6.69 -14.48 13.27
N PRO A 198 -6.16 -15.58 13.84
CA PRO A 198 -6.94 -16.80 14.06
C PRO A 198 -8.18 -16.57 14.94
N ASP A 199 -8.15 -15.58 15.84
CA ASP A 199 -9.27 -15.22 16.72
C ASP A 199 -10.27 -14.25 16.05
N ASP A 200 -9.97 -13.75 14.85
CA ASP A 200 -10.88 -12.96 14.02
C ASP A 200 -10.76 -13.34 12.53
N PRO A 201 -11.22 -14.54 12.13
CA PRO A 201 -11.09 -15.03 10.75
C PRO A 201 -11.79 -14.15 9.72
N ILE A 202 -12.91 -13.52 10.11
CA ILE A 202 -13.66 -12.58 9.26
C ILE A 202 -13.05 -11.17 9.28
N GLY A 203 -11.99 -10.92 10.05
CA GLY A 203 -11.32 -9.62 10.14
C GLY A 203 -10.67 -9.18 8.83
N TRP A 204 -10.47 -10.09 7.88
CA TRP A 204 -10.09 -9.83 6.50
C TRP A 204 -11.15 -10.35 5.54
N HIS A 205 -11.25 -9.74 4.35
CA HIS A 205 -11.92 -10.40 3.22
C HIS A 205 -11.13 -11.66 2.82
N GLU A 206 -11.72 -12.51 2.00
CA GLU A 206 -11.04 -13.72 1.54
C GLU A 206 -9.72 -13.35 0.85
N LEU A 207 -8.62 -13.85 1.41
CA LEU A 207 -7.29 -13.69 0.87
C LEU A 207 -6.94 -14.98 0.11
N PRO A 208 -6.65 -14.92 -1.20
CA PRO A 208 -6.24 -16.10 -1.96
C PRO A 208 -5.03 -16.79 -1.32
N VAL A 209 -4.93 -18.10 -1.47
CA VAL A 209 -3.70 -18.81 -1.08
C VAL A 209 -2.57 -18.41 -2.03
N GLN A 210 -1.39 -18.11 -1.47
CA GLN A 210 -0.17 -17.84 -2.23
C GLN A 210 0.90 -18.83 -1.79
N GLU A 211 1.18 -19.84 -2.61
CA GLU A 211 2.10 -20.92 -2.27
C GLU A 211 2.78 -21.51 -3.53
N GLY A 212 3.96 -22.11 -3.35
CA GLY A 212 4.62 -22.92 -4.36
C GLY A 212 5.13 -22.19 -5.62
N ARG A 213 4.90 -20.88 -5.75
CA ARG A 213 5.40 -20.06 -6.87
C ARG A 213 5.56 -18.57 -6.51
N PRO A 214 6.26 -17.77 -7.33
CA PRO A 214 6.39 -16.33 -7.14
C PRO A 214 5.03 -15.63 -7.24
N MET A 215 4.59 -15.05 -6.12
CA MET A 215 3.37 -14.25 -6.02
C MET A 215 3.61 -13.09 -5.07
N ALA A 216 3.02 -11.93 -5.31
CA ALA A 216 3.14 -10.79 -4.41
C ALA A 216 1.79 -10.36 -3.89
N ARG A 217 1.73 -9.86 -2.67
CA ARG A 217 0.55 -9.26 -2.08
C ARG A 217 0.91 -7.93 -1.44
N ARG A 218 0.22 -6.89 -1.89
CA ARG A 218 0.03 -5.67 -1.12
C ARG A 218 -1.21 -5.83 -0.25
N SER A 219 -1.10 -5.57 1.04
CA SER A 219 -2.20 -5.67 2.00
C SER A 219 -2.35 -4.38 2.77
N ARG A 220 -3.59 -3.92 2.97
CA ARG A 220 -3.93 -2.78 3.81
C ARG A 220 -5.08 -3.04 4.73
N ARG A 221 -5.04 -2.36 5.86
CA ARG A 221 -6.14 -2.27 6.83
C ARG A 221 -6.28 -0.83 7.28
N ILE A 222 -7.50 -0.35 7.43
CA ILE A 222 -7.83 0.88 8.16
C ILE A 222 -8.94 0.51 9.14
N ASP A 223 -8.62 0.55 10.43
CA ASP A 223 -9.60 0.48 11.51
C ASP A 223 -9.93 1.89 11.96
N LEU A 224 -11.21 2.19 12.12
CA LEU A 224 -11.72 3.49 12.53
C LEU A 224 -12.79 3.32 13.61
N TRP A 225 -12.72 4.13 14.67
CA TRP A 225 -13.72 4.16 15.75
C TRP A 225 -13.73 5.52 16.45
N ARG A 226 -14.81 5.81 17.19
CA ARG A 226 -14.90 7.00 18.06
C ARG A 226 -14.36 6.66 19.45
N ALA A 227 -13.45 7.47 19.97
CA ALA A 227 -13.00 7.38 21.36
C ALA A 227 -12.42 8.72 21.81
N GLU A 228 -12.64 9.09 23.07
CA GLU A 228 -12.03 10.29 23.69
C GLU A 228 -12.37 11.58 22.92
N GLY A 229 -13.58 11.66 22.34
CA GLY A 229 -14.04 12.83 21.60
C GLY A 229 -13.42 13.01 20.21
N VAL A 230 -12.67 12.03 19.70
CA VAL A 230 -12.04 12.06 18.38
C VAL A 230 -12.29 10.77 17.60
N LEU A 231 -12.05 10.81 16.30
CA LEU A 231 -11.90 9.62 15.48
C LEU A 231 -10.48 9.06 15.66
N LYS A 232 -10.38 7.80 16.05
CA LYS A 232 -9.11 7.07 16.15
C LYS A 232 -8.94 6.15 14.95
N VAL A 233 -7.74 6.13 14.39
CA VAL A 233 -7.35 5.26 13.27
C VAL A 233 -6.20 4.35 13.68
N ASP A 234 -6.31 3.07 13.36
CA ASP A 234 -5.19 2.11 13.31
C ASP A 234 -5.11 1.53 11.88
N ALA A 235 -4.11 2.00 11.13
CA ALA A 235 -3.87 1.59 9.76
C ALA A 235 -2.65 0.67 9.65
N GLY A 236 -2.79 -0.35 8.81
CA GLY A 236 -1.78 -1.34 8.49
C GLY A 236 -1.44 -1.37 7.02
N PHE A 237 -0.17 -1.62 6.72
CA PHE A 237 0.32 -1.85 5.37
C PHE A 237 1.40 -2.92 5.37
N GLN A 238 1.33 -3.88 4.44
CA GLN A 238 2.39 -4.87 4.22
C GLN A 238 2.49 -5.25 2.74
N ASP A 239 3.68 -5.15 2.15
CA ASP A 239 4.03 -5.77 0.87
C ASP A 239 4.86 -7.03 1.14
N SER A 240 4.38 -8.18 0.65
CA SER A 240 4.91 -9.50 1.00
C SER A 240 4.60 -10.56 -0.06
N GLY A 241 5.15 -11.77 0.08
CA GLY A 241 4.73 -12.93 -0.72
C GLY A 241 5.36 -14.23 -0.19
N PRO A 242 4.99 -15.40 -0.74
CA PRO A 242 5.59 -16.68 -0.38
C PRO A 242 7.07 -16.74 -0.78
N ASN A 243 7.86 -17.49 -0.03
CA ASN A 243 9.23 -17.86 -0.38
C ASN A 243 9.34 -19.38 -0.67
N PRO A 244 10.43 -19.83 -1.30
CA PRO A 244 10.65 -21.25 -1.62
C PRO A 244 10.59 -22.18 -0.40
N GLU A 245 10.87 -21.66 0.79
CA GLU A 245 10.81 -22.42 2.06
C GLU A 245 9.37 -22.62 2.57
N GLY A 246 8.36 -22.10 1.87
CA GLY A 246 6.94 -22.26 2.22
C GLY A 246 6.43 -21.29 3.28
N SER A 247 7.21 -20.27 3.65
CA SER A 247 6.80 -19.19 4.55
C SER A 247 6.49 -17.91 3.76
N ARG A 248 6.13 -16.82 4.46
CA ARG A 248 5.91 -15.51 3.84
C ARG A 248 7.06 -14.57 4.19
N THR A 249 7.52 -13.78 3.23
CA THR A 249 8.54 -12.73 3.45
C THR A 249 7.95 -11.37 3.10
N ALA A 250 8.12 -10.39 3.98
CA ALA A 250 7.75 -9.00 3.74
C ALA A 250 8.98 -8.12 3.45
N ILE A 251 8.77 -7.11 2.60
CA ILE A 251 9.78 -6.09 2.24
C ILE A 251 9.43 -4.71 2.79
N HIS A 252 8.14 -4.42 2.89
CA HIS A 252 7.62 -3.19 3.45
C HIS A 252 6.53 -3.51 4.45
N GLU A 253 6.61 -2.91 5.63
CA GLU A 253 5.54 -2.92 6.62
C GLU A 253 5.53 -1.58 7.38
N TYR A 254 4.34 -1.01 7.52
CA TYR A 254 4.08 0.17 8.36
C TYR A 254 2.83 -0.07 9.21
N ARG A 255 2.84 0.50 10.41
CA ARG A 255 1.62 0.79 11.20
C ARG A 255 1.49 2.29 11.36
N VAL A 256 0.29 2.81 11.19
CA VAL A 256 -0.02 4.23 11.35
C VAL A 256 -1.16 4.37 12.33
N TYR A 257 -0.92 5.15 13.39
CA TYR A 257 -1.95 5.60 14.31
C TYR A 257 -2.25 7.06 14.02
N ALA A 258 -3.52 7.41 13.95
CA ALA A 258 -3.95 8.79 13.78
C ALA A 258 -5.13 9.14 14.68
N GLU A 259 -5.19 10.39 15.10
CA GLU A 259 -6.33 10.99 15.79
C GLU A 259 -6.84 12.15 14.95
N ILE A 260 -8.14 12.18 14.71
CA ILE A 260 -8.76 13.09 13.76
C ILE A 260 -9.95 13.76 14.45
N ASP A 261 -10.02 15.08 14.37
CA ASP A 261 -11.19 15.85 14.79
C ASP A 261 -12.37 15.49 13.89
N GLU A 262 -13.42 14.92 14.48
CA GLU A 262 -14.59 14.48 13.72
C GLU A 262 -15.35 15.65 13.10
N ALA A 263 -15.36 16.82 13.73
CA ALA A 263 -16.19 17.94 13.29
C ALA A 263 -15.70 18.58 12.00
N ASN A 264 -14.39 18.57 11.77
CA ASN A 264 -13.76 19.28 10.64
C ASN A 264 -12.73 18.43 9.86
N GLY A 265 -12.47 17.18 10.26
CA GLY A 265 -11.54 16.29 9.58
C GLY A 265 -10.06 16.58 9.83
N THR A 266 -9.72 17.49 10.73
CA THR A 266 -8.32 17.86 11.00
C THR A 266 -7.56 16.71 11.65
N LEU A 267 -6.40 16.34 11.10
CA LEU A 267 -5.48 15.41 11.74
C LEU A 267 -4.84 16.05 12.98
N LEU A 268 -5.18 15.56 14.16
CA LEU A 268 -4.71 16.07 15.46
C LEU A 268 -3.39 15.45 15.89
N ALA A 269 -3.21 14.15 15.64
CA ALA A 269 -2.00 13.42 15.97
C ALA A 269 -1.71 12.32 14.95
N LEU A 270 -0.43 12.00 14.77
CA LEU A 270 0.02 10.96 13.84
C LEU A 270 1.29 10.28 14.36
N GLN A 271 1.28 8.95 14.37
CA GLN A 271 2.46 8.14 14.61
C GLN A 271 2.59 7.10 13.49
N ALA A 272 3.71 7.13 12.77
CA ALA A 272 4.04 6.13 11.74
C ALA A 272 5.18 5.24 12.23
N LEU A 273 4.90 3.97 12.48
CA LEU A 273 5.89 2.98 12.92
C LEU A 273 6.55 2.30 11.71
N PRO A 274 7.87 2.47 11.52
CA PRO A 274 8.62 1.79 10.47
C PRO A 274 8.95 0.36 10.92
N LEU A 275 8.22 -0.63 10.40
CA LEU A 275 8.28 -2.00 10.92
C LEU A 275 9.23 -2.90 10.11
N ILE A 276 9.03 -2.97 8.80
CA ILE A 276 9.90 -3.70 7.87
C ILE A 276 10.19 -2.77 6.70
N LEU A 277 11.46 -2.43 6.45
CA LEU A 277 11.83 -1.51 5.37
C LEU A 277 13.14 -1.95 4.69
N PRO A 278 13.26 -1.76 3.35
CA PRO A 278 14.36 -2.31 2.57
C PRO A 278 15.70 -1.62 2.82
N PHE A 279 15.70 -0.32 3.13
CA PHE A 279 16.91 0.50 3.21
C PHE A 279 17.00 1.26 4.52
N ARG A 280 18.23 1.62 4.90
CA ARG A 280 18.56 2.26 6.18
C ARG A 280 18.05 3.69 6.29
N GLU A 281 17.81 4.36 5.18
CA GLU A 281 17.28 5.72 5.14
C GLU A 281 15.75 5.72 5.27
N CYS A 282 15.07 4.65 4.83
CA CYS A 282 13.61 4.57 4.79
C CYS A 282 12.90 4.92 6.11
N PRO A 283 13.36 4.47 7.30
CA PRO A 283 12.74 4.84 8.58
C PRO A 283 12.64 6.35 8.82
N GLY A 284 13.52 7.15 8.20
CA GLY A 284 13.49 8.61 8.32
C GLY A 284 12.20 9.26 7.81
N ALA A 285 11.44 8.59 6.94
CA ALA A 285 10.15 9.09 6.47
C ALA A 285 9.08 9.12 7.58
N SER A 286 9.13 8.18 8.52
CA SER A 286 8.17 8.09 9.64
C SER A 286 8.14 9.34 10.50
N MET A 287 9.32 9.87 10.86
CA MET A 287 9.42 11.10 11.64
C MET A 287 8.92 12.31 10.86
N LYS A 288 9.12 12.32 9.53
CA LYS A 288 8.74 13.45 8.69
C LYS A 288 7.24 13.50 8.40
N ALA A 289 6.53 12.37 8.49
CA ALA A 289 5.10 12.27 8.32
C ALA A 289 4.30 13.18 9.27
N ALA A 290 4.86 13.53 10.43
CA ALA A 290 4.26 14.48 11.38
C ALA A 290 3.93 15.85 10.76
N ARG A 291 4.53 16.21 9.61
CA ARG A 291 4.17 17.42 8.82
C ARG A 291 2.72 17.43 8.32
N MET A 292 2.05 16.27 8.32
CA MET A 292 0.64 16.18 7.95
C MET A 292 -0.31 16.64 9.07
N VAL A 293 0.16 16.72 10.33
CA VAL A 293 -0.67 17.17 11.46
C VAL A 293 -1.15 18.60 11.23
N GLY A 294 -2.42 18.86 11.53
CA GLY A 294 -3.11 20.13 11.28
C GLY A 294 -3.76 20.25 9.90
N GLN A 295 -3.60 19.25 9.03
CA GLN A 295 -4.24 19.23 7.71
C GLN A 295 -5.54 18.42 7.73
N ASP A 296 -6.49 18.76 6.86
CA ASP A 296 -7.74 18.01 6.67
C ASP A 296 -7.47 16.68 5.97
N VAL A 297 -7.83 15.57 6.63
CA VAL A 297 -7.63 14.21 6.09
C VAL A 297 -8.34 14.00 4.76
N GLY A 298 -9.50 14.63 4.53
CA GLY A 298 -10.25 14.53 3.27
C GLY A 298 -9.44 14.99 2.04
N THR A 299 -8.41 15.81 2.26
CA THR A 299 -7.52 16.33 1.20
C THR A 299 -6.24 15.52 1.01
N PHE A 300 -5.98 14.48 1.81
CA PHE A 300 -4.68 13.79 1.88
C PHE A 300 -4.22 13.17 0.56
N ARG A 301 -5.15 12.85 -0.36
CA ARG A 301 -4.78 12.43 -1.72
C ARG A 301 -3.93 13.46 -2.44
N GLN A 302 -4.16 14.75 -2.24
CA GLN A 302 -3.32 15.79 -2.82
C GLN A 302 -2.27 16.27 -1.82
N ALA A 303 -2.69 16.58 -0.59
CA ALA A 303 -1.84 17.23 0.40
C ALA A 303 -0.58 16.43 0.79
N VAL A 304 -0.65 15.09 0.75
CA VAL A 304 0.53 14.22 0.95
C VAL A 304 1.56 14.38 -0.16
N LEU A 305 1.13 14.54 -1.42
CA LEU A 305 2.04 14.74 -2.55
C LEU A 305 2.75 16.09 -2.46
N ASP A 306 2.03 17.11 -1.97
CA ASP A 306 2.56 18.47 -1.84
C ASP A 306 3.48 18.61 -0.63
N THR A 307 3.14 17.98 0.49
CA THR A 307 3.86 18.12 1.77
C THR A 307 5.04 17.15 1.90
N LEU A 308 4.88 15.90 1.44
CA LEU A 308 5.86 14.82 1.61
C LEU A 308 6.55 14.48 0.28
N VAL A 309 6.96 15.51 -0.46
CA VAL A 309 7.58 15.41 -1.78
C VAL A 309 9.01 14.85 -1.70
N GLY A 310 9.37 14.00 -2.67
CA GLY A 310 10.72 13.48 -2.85
C GLY A 310 11.31 12.89 -1.57
N THR A 311 12.51 13.36 -1.19
CA THR A 311 13.26 12.87 -0.01
C THR A 311 12.66 13.28 1.34
N ILE A 312 11.55 14.03 1.37
CA ILE A 312 10.77 14.26 2.58
C ILE A 312 9.87 13.05 2.88
N GLY A 313 9.31 12.42 1.86
CA GLY A 313 8.37 11.30 2.01
C GLY A 313 8.98 9.93 1.76
N CYS A 314 8.11 8.91 1.81
CA CYS A 314 8.36 7.58 1.27
C CYS A 314 7.19 7.23 0.37
N THR A 315 7.42 6.68 -0.83
CA THR A 315 6.31 6.31 -1.74
C THR A 315 5.29 5.40 -1.05
N HIS A 316 5.75 4.45 -0.22
CA HIS A 316 4.89 3.52 0.50
C HIS A 316 4.12 4.19 1.65
N LEU A 317 4.81 4.94 2.52
CA LEU A 317 4.15 5.64 3.63
C LEU A 317 3.19 6.71 3.12
N ASN A 318 3.57 7.43 2.04
CA ASN A 318 2.71 8.39 1.38
C ASN A 318 1.43 7.73 0.89
N ASP A 319 1.51 6.54 0.27
CA ASP A 319 0.30 5.83 -0.15
C ASP A 319 -0.58 5.40 1.05
N VAL A 320 0.01 5.03 2.20
CA VAL A 320 -0.75 4.74 3.43
C VAL A 320 -1.49 5.98 3.93
N LEU A 321 -0.79 7.12 4.00
CA LEU A 321 -1.40 8.38 4.45
C LEU A 321 -2.48 8.87 3.48
N ARG A 322 -2.25 8.77 2.17
CA ARG A 322 -3.26 9.12 1.16
C ARG A 322 -4.57 8.36 1.33
N ALA A 323 -4.52 7.10 1.79
CA ALA A 323 -5.71 6.29 2.02
C ALA A 323 -6.57 6.80 3.17
N LEU A 324 -6.00 7.59 4.10
CA LEU A 324 -6.77 8.24 5.16
C LEU A 324 -7.74 9.30 4.64
N ALA A 325 -7.64 9.70 3.37
CA ALA A 325 -8.66 10.53 2.72
C ALA A 325 -10.03 9.88 2.62
N ASP A 326 -10.14 8.57 2.89
CA ASP A 326 -11.43 7.89 2.99
C ASP A 326 -12.02 7.88 4.41
N VAL A 327 -11.29 8.38 5.42
CA VAL A 327 -11.79 8.44 6.80
C VAL A 327 -13.13 9.17 6.91
N PRO A 328 -13.39 10.32 6.27
CA PRO A 328 -14.69 10.98 6.37
C PRO A 328 -15.85 10.09 5.87
N ALA A 329 -15.63 9.35 4.78
CA ALA A 329 -16.63 8.42 4.24
C ALA A 329 -16.84 7.21 5.18
N LEU A 330 -15.76 6.67 5.76
CA LEU A 330 -15.83 5.58 6.74
C LEU A 330 -16.50 6.03 8.05
N ALA A 331 -16.26 7.26 8.50
CA ALA A 331 -16.81 7.82 9.73
C ALA A 331 -18.34 7.97 9.66
N ALA A 332 -18.88 8.31 8.49
CA ALA A 332 -20.32 8.38 8.24
C ALA A 332 -21.03 7.03 8.41
N MET A 333 -20.29 5.91 8.34
CA MET A 333 -20.83 4.56 8.52
C MET A 333 -20.65 4.02 9.95
N LEU A 334 -19.99 4.76 10.83
CA LEU A 334 -19.83 4.37 12.22
C LEU A 334 -21.16 4.52 12.98
N PRO A 335 -21.47 3.59 13.90
CA PRO A 335 -22.66 3.69 14.72
C PRO A 335 -22.59 4.92 15.63
N GLU A 336 -23.73 5.54 15.91
CA GLU A 336 -23.81 6.60 16.91
C GLU A 336 -23.38 6.05 18.26
N ASN A 337 -22.68 6.87 19.05
CA ASN A 337 -22.38 6.51 20.43
C ASN A 337 -23.71 6.33 21.16
N LYS A 338 -23.89 5.18 21.85
CA LYS A 338 -24.99 5.08 22.83
C LYS A 338 -24.71 6.12 23.91
N VAL A 339 -25.53 7.17 23.96
CA VAL A 339 -25.59 8.14 25.06
C VAL A 339 -25.99 7.41 26.34
#